data_AF-A0A974SAZ7-F1
#
_entry.id   AF-A0A974SAZ7-F1
#
_cell.length_a   1.000
_cell.length_b   1.000
_cell.length_c   1.000
_cell.angle_alpha   90.00
_cell.angle_beta   90.00
_cell.angle_gamma   90.00
#
_symmetry.space_group_name_H-M   'P 1'
#
loop_
_entity.id
_entity.type
_entity.pdbx_description
1 polymer ?
#
loop_
_entity_poly.entity_id
_entity_poly.type
_entity_poly.pdbx_seq_one_letter_code
_entity_poly.pdbx_strand_id
1 'polypeptide(L)'
;MPRLSRSPIKKSSRPWWRPTSPPTCSNCRPALGFAMGGEYRKEESRFVQDALGASGALFINPIGTRAGEYDTREGYAELRVPILKDVFLAKELTVEVAGRVADYSTIGKTDQYRVAAEWAPIQDIRFRASQGTAVRAPNIVELFSPQSRNFTSTAIDPATRTPTPSPRPPRSRPGT
;
A
#
# COMPACT_ATOMS: atom_id res chain seq x y z
N MET A 1 -9.91 -65.09 18.82
CA MET A 1 -10.65 -63.89 18.37
C MET A 1 -10.45 -62.78 19.41
N PRO A 2 -9.77 -61.66 19.12
CA PRO A 2 -9.65 -60.58 20.10
C PRO A 2 -10.80 -59.58 19.97
N ARG A 3 -11.35 -59.16 21.11
CA ARG A 3 -12.44 -58.19 21.25
C ARG A 3 -11.86 -56.78 21.31
N LEU A 4 -12.20 -55.92 20.34
CA LEU A 4 -11.80 -54.51 20.32
C LEU A 4 -12.57 -53.72 21.40
N SER A 5 -11.83 -53.15 22.34
CA SER A 5 -12.30 -52.17 23.33
C SER A 5 -12.40 -50.79 22.67
N ARG A 6 -13.59 -50.16 22.67
CA ARG A 6 -13.79 -48.78 22.22
C ARG A 6 -13.77 -47.84 23.42
N SER A 7 -12.81 -46.92 23.46
CA SER A 7 -12.74 -45.84 24.44
C SER A 7 -13.91 -44.84 24.25
N PRO A 8 -14.51 -44.32 25.33
CA PRO A 8 -15.60 -43.35 25.22
C PRO A 8 -15.06 -41.97 24.85
N ILE A 9 -15.67 -41.38 23.82
CA ILE A 9 -15.43 -39.99 23.41
C ILE A 9 -16.01 -39.07 24.49
N LYS A 10 -15.16 -38.28 25.16
CA LYS A 10 -15.60 -37.22 26.08
C LYS A 10 -16.28 -36.11 25.29
N LYS A 11 -17.60 -35.97 25.46
CA LYS A 11 -18.41 -34.89 24.88
C LYS A 11 -18.12 -33.59 25.65
N SER A 12 -17.49 -32.62 24.99
CA SER A 12 -17.33 -31.25 25.49
C SER A 12 -18.69 -30.56 25.52
N SER A 13 -19.11 -30.08 26.69
CA SER A 13 -20.45 -29.54 26.98
C SER A 13 -20.60 -28.03 26.73
N ARG A 14 -19.73 -27.40 25.94
CA ARG A 14 -19.75 -25.94 25.76
C ARG A 14 -20.79 -25.51 24.71
N PRO A 15 -21.76 -24.63 25.04
CA PRO A 15 -22.72 -24.10 24.08
C PRO A 15 -22.04 -23.20 23.05
N TRP A 16 -22.36 -23.39 21.78
CA TRP A 16 -21.74 -22.73 20.62
C TRP A 16 -21.98 -21.21 20.53
N TRP A 17 -22.96 -20.68 21.26
CA TRP A 17 -23.33 -19.25 21.20
C TRP A 17 -22.54 -18.38 22.18
N ARG A 18 -21.76 -18.95 23.10
CA ARG A 18 -20.94 -18.15 24.02
C ARG A 18 -19.73 -17.59 23.27
N PRO A 19 -19.60 -16.25 23.11
CA PRO A 19 -18.37 -15.68 22.59
C PRO A 19 -17.26 -16.06 23.57
N THR A 20 -16.19 -16.70 23.09
CA THR A 20 -14.95 -16.76 23.86
C THR A 20 -14.39 -15.35 23.86
N SER A 21 -14.78 -14.55 24.86
CA SER A 21 -14.13 -13.29 25.14
C SER A 21 -12.64 -13.59 25.28
N PRO A 22 -11.76 -13.03 24.43
CA PRO A 22 -10.33 -13.14 24.67
C PRO A 22 -10.07 -12.60 26.09
N PRO A 23 -9.14 -13.19 26.85
CA PRO A 23 -8.87 -12.74 28.21
C PRO A 23 -8.56 -11.24 28.17
N THR A 24 -9.48 -10.44 28.72
CA THR A 24 -9.26 -9.01 28.93
C THR A 24 -8.14 -8.89 29.93
N CYS A 25 -6.94 -8.59 29.42
CA CYS A 25 -5.77 -8.37 30.27
C CYS A 25 -5.99 -7.07 31.05
N SER A 26 -6.58 -7.18 32.25
CA SER A 26 -6.92 -6.06 33.14
C SER A 26 -5.70 -5.28 33.62
N ASN A 27 -4.49 -5.82 33.47
CA ASN A 27 -3.23 -5.20 33.92
C ASN A 27 -2.18 -5.08 32.80
N CYS A 28 -2.58 -5.19 31.53
CA CYS A 28 -1.67 -4.87 30.44
C CYS A 28 -1.47 -3.34 30.43
N ARG A 29 -0.40 -2.90 31.07
CA ARG A 29 0.13 -1.55 30.86
C ARG A 29 0.37 -1.40 29.35
N PRO A 30 -0.06 -0.29 28.73
CA PRO A 30 0.31 -0.04 27.35
C PRO A 30 1.84 -0.01 27.35
N ALA A 31 2.41 -0.99 26.68
CA ALA A 31 3.85 -1.15 26.58
C ALA A 31 4.34 -0.38 25.36
N LEU A 32 5.61 0.00 25.40
CA LEU A 32 6.32 0.42 24.20
C LEU A 32 6.20 -0.71 23.16
N GLY A 33 5.63 -0.40 22.00
CA GLY A 33 5.54 -1.30 20.86
C GLY A 33 6.55 -0.90 19.82
N PHE A 34 7.24 -1.86 19.22
CA PHE A 34 8.16 -1.62 18.12
C PHE A 34 8.14 -2.79 17.16
N ALA A 35 8.22 -2.51 15.86
CA ALA A 35 8.43 -3.51 14.82
C ALA A 35 9.35 -2.96 13.73
N MET A 36 10.13 -3.84 13.11
CA MET A 36 10.92 -3.53 11.93
C MET A 36 10.96 -4.73 11.00
N GLY A 37 11.24 -4.49 9.74
CA GLY A 37 11.37 -5.54 8.75
C GLY A 37 11.93 -5.03 7.43
N GLY A 38 12.14 -5.96 6.51
CA GLY A 38 12.51 -5.67 5.15
C GLY A 38 11.91 -6.68 4.19
N GLU A 39 11.76 -6.26 2.94
CA GLU A 39 11.16 -7.06 1.88
C GLU A 39 12.01 -6.94 0.61
N TYR A 40 12.13 -8.05 -0.13
CA TYR A 40 12.65 -8.06 -1.48
C TYR A 40 11.62 -8.69 -2.41
N ARG A 41 11.33 -8.03 -3.52
CA ARG A 41 10.33 -8.48 -4.48
C ARG A 41 10.86 -8.31 -5.90
N LYS A 42 10.68 -9.34 -6.73
CA LYS A 42 10.94 -9.29 -8.17
C LYS A 42 9.61 -9.50 -8.90
N GLU A 43 9.31 -8.64 -9.86
CA GLU A 43 8.12 -8.74 -10.70
C GLU A 43 8.52 -8.83 -12.16
N GLU A 44 7.89 -9.74 -12.88
CA GLU A 44 8.09 -9.94 -14.32
C GLU A 44 6.73 -10.04 -15.00
N SER A 45 6.59 -9.40 -16.16
CA SER A 45 5.39 -9.54 -16.99
C SER A 45 5.75 -9.58 -18.45
N ARG A 46 5.13 -10.50 -19.18
CA ARG A 46 5.27 -10.65 -20.61
C ARG A 46 3.90 -10.76 -21.26
N PHE A 47 3.70 -9.96 -22.29
CA PHE A 47 2.48 -9.91 -23.08
C PHE A 47 2.86 -10.07 -24.55
N VAL A 48 2.52 -11.22 -25.13
CA VAL A 48 2.81 -11.57 -26.52
C VAL A 48 1.53 -11.46 -27.33
N GLN A 49 1.57 -10.63 -28.37
CA GLN A 49 0.46 -10.40 -29.29
C GLN A 49 0.62 -11.30 -30.53
N ASP A 50 -0.48 -11.72 -31.13
CA ASP A 50 -0.46 -12.39 -32.44
C ASP A 50 -0.04 -11.42 -33.56
N ALA A 51 0.34 -11.96 -34.72
CA ALA A 51 0.88 -11.15 -35.83
C ALA A 51 -0.13 -10.11 -36.36
N LEU A 52 -1.42 -10.41 -36.33
CA LEU A 52 -2.48 -9.50 -36.78
C LEU A 52 -2.69 -8.35 -35.77
N GLY A 53 -2.63 -8.63 -34.46
CA GLY A 53 -2.69 -7.60 -33.42
C GLY A 53 -1.44 -6.72 -33.37
N ALA A 54 -0.25 -7.30 -33.59
CA ALA A 54 1.03 -6.58 -33.54
C ALA A 54 1.22 -5.65 -34.76
N SER A 55 0.67 -6.01 -35.92
CA SER A 55 0.72 -5.20 -37.15
C SER A 55 -0.31 -4.07 -37.18
N GLY A 56 -1.25 -4.02 -36.23
CA GLY A 56 -2.37 -3.06 -36.26
C GLY A 56 -3.43 -3.41 -37.30
N ALA A 57 -3.44 -4.65 -37.83
CA ALA A 57 -4.44 -5.11 -38.78
C ALA A 57 -5.82 -5.34 -38.14
N LEU A 58 -5.87 -5.62 -36.84
CA LEU A 58 -7.11 -5.82 -36.07
C LEU A 58 -7.70 -4.53 -35.50
N PHE A 59 -6.88 -3.48 -35.34
CA PHE A 59 -7.27 -2.21 -34.74
C PHE A 59 -6.31 -1.11 -35.19
N ILE A 60 -6.80 0.12 -35.43
CA ILE A 60 -6.03 1.24 -36.01
C ILE A 60 -4.76 1.59 -35.19
N ASN A 61 -4.66 1.13 -33.94
CA ASN A 61 -3.47 1.27 -33.10
C ASN A 61 -2.83 -0.11 -32.82
N PRO A 62 -1.61 -0.40 -33.32
CA PRO A 62 -0.92 -1.63 -33.00
C PRO A 62 -0.61 -1.70 -31.50
N ILE A 63 -1.05 -2.77 -30.84
CA ILE A 63 -0.64 -3.09 -29.47
C ILE A 63 0.55 -4.03 -29.58
N GLY A 64 1.75 -3.48 -29.38
CA GLY A 64 2.99 -4.24 -29.47
C GLY A 64 3.10 -5.32 -28.37
N THR A 65 3.87 -6.36 -28.67
CA THR A 65 4.37 -7.28 -27.63
C THR A 65 5.21 -6.48 -26.63
N ARG A 66 4.94 -6.65 -25.33
CA ARG A 66 5.64 -5.93 -24.25
C ARG A 66 6.12 -6.92 -23.21
N ALA A 67 7.35 -6.72 -22.75
CA ALA A 67 7.95 -7.48 -21.68
C ALA A 67 8.72 -6.52 -20.78
N GLY A 68 8.70 -6.77 -19.49
CA GLY A 68 9.45 -5.96 -18.53
C GLY A 68 9.58 -6.68 -17.20
N GLU A 69 10.61 -6.29 -16.47
CA GLU A 69 10.87 -6.77 -15.11
C GLU A 69 11.35 -5.60 -14.25
N TYR A 70 11.09 -5.68 -12.95
CA TYR A 70 11.75 -4.83 -11.96
C TYR A 70 11.87 -5.55 -10.63
N ASP A 71 12.78 -5.06 -9.81
CA ASP A 71 12.95 -5.51 -8.44
C ASP A 71 12.83 -4.34 -7.46
N THR A 72 12.46 -4.69 -6.23
CA THR A 72 12.19 -3.75 -5.16
C THR A 72 12.82 -4.26 -3.86
N ARG A 73 13.57 -3.40 -3.19
CA ARG A 73 14.13 -3.64 -1.85
C ARG A 73 13.54 -2.64 -0.89
N GLU A 74 12.86 -3.11 0.14
CA GLU A 74 12.19 -2.26 1.12
C GLU A 74 12.69 -2.55 2.53
N GLY A 75 12.73 -1.51 3.35
CA GLY A 75 12.96 -1.59 4.78
C GLY A 75 11.98 -0.68 5.51
N TYR A 76 11.45 -1.12 6.65
CA TYR A 76 10.53 -0.34 7.46
C TYR A 76 10.78 -0.52 8.94
N ALA A 77 10.39 0.50 9.71
CA ALA A 77 10.36 0.46 11.16
C ALA A 77 9.18 1.29 11.68
N GLU A 78 8.54 0.80 12.73
CA GLU A 78 7.44 1.45 13.42
C GLU A 78 7.63 1.38 14.94
N LEU A 79 7.25 2.46 15.60
CA LEU A 79 7.36 2.65 17.04
C LEU A 79 6.05 3.21 17.56
N ARG A 80 5.48 2.55 18.57
CA ARG A 80 4.28 2.96 19.29
C ARG A 80 4.64 3.24 20.74
N VAL A 81 4.48 4.49 21.16
CA VAL A 81 4.82 4.98 22.49
C VAL A 81 3.57 5.44 23.22
N PRO A 82 3.15 4.75 24.29
CA PRO A 82 2.12 5.26 25.18
C PRO A 82 2.72 6.36 26.07
N ILE A 83 2.23 7.59 25.89
CA ILE A 83 2.73 8.80 26.56
C ILE A 83 2.05 9.00 27.92
N LEU A 84 0.72 8.92 27.96
CA LEU A 84 -0.06 9.09 29.20
C LEU A 84 -1.06 7.96 29.37
N LYS A 85 -1.30 7.57 30.63
CA LYS A 85 -2.30 6.58 30.99
C LYS A 85 -2.95 6.92 32.32
N ASP A 86 -4.27 6.76 32.39
CA ASP A 86 -5.06 6.83 33.63
C ASP A 86 -4.91 8.15 34.43
N VAL A 87 -4.60 9.27 33.75
CA VAL A 87 -4.53 10.61 34.35
C VAL A 87 -5.74 11.47 33.95
N PHE A 88 -5.92 12.62 34.61
CA PHE A 88 -7.00 13.56 34.31
C PHE A 88 -6.97 13.96 32.83
N LEU A 89 -8.11 13.80 32.13
CA LEU A 89 -8.28 14.00 30.69
C LEU A 89 -7.33 13.21 29.77
N ALA A 90 -6.66 12.16 30.27
CA ALA A 90 -5.92 11.23 29.43
C ALA A 90 -5.96 9.83 30.06
N LYS A 91 -7.07 9.13 29.80
CA LYS A 91 -7.14 7.68 30.02
C LYS A 91 -6.13 6.96 29.14
N GLU A 92 -5.94 7.43 27.93
CA GLU A 92 -4.87 6.99 27.04
C GLU A 92 -4.39 8.15 26.17
N LEU A 93 -3.08 8.30 26.03
CA LEU A 93 -2.45 9.08 24.97
C LEU A 93 -1.32 8.24 24.39
N THR A 94 -1.46 7.85 23.13
CA THR A 94 -0.47 7.03 22.42
C THR A 94 -0.02 7.74 21.16
N VAL A 95 1.28 7.75 20.90
CA VAL A 95 1.88 8.28 19.68
C VAL A 95 2.52 7.14 18.92
N GLU A 96 2.36 7.14 17.60
CA GLU A 96 2.94 6.16 16.70
C GLU A 96 3.72 6.88 15.61
N VAL A 97 4.93 6.40 15.35
CA VAL A 97 5.78 6.88 14.26
C VAL A 97 6.25 5.68 13.45
N ALA A 98 6.14 5.78 12.13
CA ALA A 98 6.58 4.75 11.21
C ALA A 98 7.31 5.36 10.02
N GLY A 99 8.32 4.65 9.53
CA GLY A 99 9.08 5.02 8.34
C GLY A 99 9.31 3.80 7.46
N ARG A 100 9.26 4.01 6.15
CA ARG A 100 9.61 3.01 5.13
C ARG A 100 10.49 3.64 4.08
N VAL A 101 11.50 2.89 3.64
CA VAL A 101 12.36 3.24 2.51
C VAL A 101 12.31 2.10 1.53
N ALA A 102 12.08 2.41 0.26
CA ALA A 102 12.04 1.44 -0.82
C ALA A 102 12.97 1.89 -1.96
N ASP A 103 13.71 0.95 -2.53
CA ASP A 103 14.56 1.14 -3.69
C ASP A 103 14.03 0.27 -4.84
N TYR A 104 13.58 0.92 -5.91
CA TYR A 104 13.07 0.28 -7.10
C TYR A 104 14.12 0.42 -8.21
N SER A 105 14.44 -0.67 -8.91
CA SER A 105 15.43 -0.62 -10.01
C SER A 105 15.02 0.25 -11.21
N THR A 106 13.76 0.71 -11.27
CA THR A 106 13.21 1.52 -12.36
C THR A 106 13.07 3.00 -11.99
N ILE A 107 12.39 3.31 -10.89
CA ILE A 107 12.10 4.69 -10.46
C ILE A 107 13.08 5.23 -9.40
N GLY A 108 14.00 4.37 -8.92
CA GLY A 108 14.94 4.69 -7.87
C GLY A 108 14.32 4.64 -6.48
N LYS A 109 14.90 5.42 -5.56
CA LYS A 109 14.60 5.38 -4.13
C LYS A 109 13.40 6.26 -3.77
N THR A 110 12.54 5.74 -2.90
CA THR A 110 11.42 6.46 -2.30
C THR A 110 11.37 6.25 -0.79
N ASP A 111 10.89 7.26 -0.09
CA ASP A 111 10.69 7.28 1.35
C ASP A 111 9.23 7.61 1.70
N GLN A 112 8.75 6.95 2.75
CA GLN A 112 7.40 7.12 3.29
C GLN A 112 7.51 7.25 4.80
N TYR A 113 6.64 8.07 5.39
CA TYR A 113 6.53 8.20 6.83
C TYR A 113 5.07 8.32 7.25
N ARG A 114 4.82 8.01 8.51
CA ARG A 114 3.53 8.18 9.16
C ARG A 114 3.76 8.59 10.62
N VAL A 115 3.02 9.60 11.05
CA VAL A 115 2.92 9.99 12.46
C VAL A 115 1.43 9.96 12.82
N ALA A 116 1.09 9.29 13.92
CA ALA A 116 -0.27 9.19 14.40
C ALA A 116 -0.34 9.40 15.92
N ALA A 117 -1.45 9.94 16.39
CA ALA A 117 -1.77 10.11 17.79
C ALA A 117 -3.18 9.58 18.07
N GLU A 118 -3.33 8.82 19.15
CA GLU A 118 -4.59 8.39 19.71
C GLU A 118 -4.74 8.97 21.10
N TRP A 119 -5.82 9.72 21.33
CA TRP A 119 -6.10 10.34 22.62
C TRP A 119 -7.50 9.97 23.11
N ALA A 120 -7.59 9.37 24.29
CA ALA A 120 -8.83 9.07 24.97
C ALA A 120 -8.91 9.89 26.27
N PRO A 121 -9.69 10.99 26.29
CA PRO A 121 -9.86 11.78 27.51
C PRO A 121 -10.61 11.02 28.60
N ILE A 122 -11.60 10.22 28.19
CA ILE A 122 -12.41 9.31 29.00
C ILE A 122 -12.50 7.95 28.30
N GLN A 123 -13.05 6.93 28.96
CA GLN A 123 -13.15 5.58 28.38
C GLN A 123 -14.06 5.52 27.15
N ASP A 124 -15.06 6.40 27.08
CA ASP A 124 -16.09 6.37 26.04
C ASP A 124 -15.76 7.23 24.81
N ILE A 125 -14.75 8.08 24.88
CA ILE A 125 -14.39 9.03 23.80
C ILE A 125 -12.94 8.82 23.41
N ARG A 126 -12.69 8.65 22.10
CA ARG A 126 -11.35 8.54 21.52
C ARG A 126 -11.23 9.41 20.28
N PHE A 127 -10.19 10.23 20.25
CA PHE A 127 -9.75 11.00 19.10
C PHE A 127 -8.55 10.34 18.45
N ARG A 128 -8.50 10.37 17.11
CA ARG A 128 -7.40 9.86 16.31
C ARG A 128 -6.99 10.89 15.28
N ALA A 129 -5.70 11.18 15.22
CA ALA A 129 -5.11 12.05 14.21
C ALA A 129 -3.93 11.32 13.57
N SER A 130 -3.76 11.44 12.25
CA SER A 130 -2.59 10.89 11.57
C SER A 130 -2.22 11.72 10.35
N GLN A 131 -0.92 11.87 10.12
CA GLN A 131 -0.33 12.52 8.96
C GLN A 131 0.74 11.60 8.38
N GLY A 132 0.83 11.52 7.05
CA GLY A 132 1.88 10.73 6.41
C GLY A 132 1.89 10.87 4.91
N THR A 133 2.86 10.20 4.30
CA THR A 133 3.04 10.14 2.85
C THR A 133 2.73 8.74 2.34
N ALA A 134 2.11 8.65 1.17
CA ALA A 134 1.92 7.40 0.44
C ALA A 134 2.53 7.53 -0.95
N VAL A 135 3.23 6.50 -1.41
CA VAL A 135 3.83 6.45 -2.75
C VAL A 135 3.34 5.20 -3.46
N ARG A 136 3.09 5.34 -4.77
CA ARG A 136 2.71 4.24 -5.65
C ARG A 136 3.71 4.13 -6.79
N ALA A 137 4.49 3.06 -6.79
CA ALA A 137 5.36 2.75 -7.92
C ALA A 137 4.53 2.46 -9.17
N PRO A 138 4.97 2.91 -10.36
CA PRO A 138 4.36 2.52 -11.62
C PRO A 138 4.47 1.01 -11.85
N ASN A 139 3.45 0.42 -12.49
CA ASN A 139 3.46 -1.00 -12.81
C ASN A 139 4.26 -1.28 -14.11
N ILE A 140 4.50 -2.55 -14.43
CA ILE A 140 5.27 -2.97 -15.62
C ILE A 140 4.64 -2.43 -16.92
N VAL A 141 3.31 -2.35 -16.98
CA VAL A 141 2.62 -1.81 -18.17
C VAL A 141 2.91 -0.33 -18.35
N GLU A 142 2.93 0.46 -17.28
CA GLU A 142 3.21 1.90 -17.36
C GLU A 142 4.69 2.18 -17.66
N LEU A 143 5.61 1.33 -17.16
CA LEU A 143 7.06 1.49 -17.36
C LEU A 143 7.54 1.02 -18.74
N PHE A 144 6.96 -0.06 -19.28
CA PHE A 144 7.47 -0.73 -20.47
C PHE A 144 6.48 -0.77 -21.64
N SER A 145 5.31 -0.11 -21.54
CA SER A 145 4.43 0.00 -22.71
C SER A 145 5.00 0.96 -23.74
N PRO A 146 5.00 0.58 -25.03
CA PRO A 146 5.35 1.49 -26.10
C PRO A 146 4.34 2.65 -26.17
N GLN A 147 4.80 3.81 -26.63
CA GLN A 147 3.92 4.94 -26.92
C GLN A 147 2.90 4.53 -27.98
N SER A 148 1.62 4.73 -27.70
CA SER A 148 0.52 4.39 -28.60
C SER A 148 -0.03 5.64 -29.29
N ARG A 149 -0.65 5.47 -30.46
CA ARG A 149 -1.25 6.61 -31.17
C ARG A 149 -2.54 7.03 -30.48
N ASN A 150 -2.63 8.30 -30.11
CA ASN A 150 -3.87 8.92 -29.65
C ASN A 150 -4.60 9.55 -30.85
N PHE A 151 -5.90 9.29 -30.99
CA PHE A 151 -6.75 9.86 -32.05
C PHE A 151 -7.56 11.08 -31.58
N THR A 152 -7.17 11.68 -30.45
CA THR A 152 -7.83 12.90 -29.98
C THR A 152 -7.75 13.97 -31.07
N SER A 153 -8.90 14.41 -31.58
CA SER A 153 -8.97 15.68 -32.29
C SER A 153 -8.54 16.75 -31.30
N THR A 154 -7.68 17.67 -31.71
CA THR A 154 -7.11 18.74 -30.87
C THR A 154 -8.17 19.27 -29.92
N ALA A 155 -7.93 19.13 -28.60
CA ALA A 155 -8.87 19.62 -27.60
C ALA A 155 -9.00 21.13 -27.80
N ILE A 156 -10.16 21.56 -28.31
CA ILE A 156 -10.49 22.96 -28.43
C ILE A 156 -10.99 23.35 -27.04
N ASP A 157 -10.20 24.16 -26.34
CA ASP A 157 -10.63 24.75 -25.08
C ASP A 157 -11.93 25.54 -25.32
N PRO A 158 -13.05 25.19 -24.66
CA PRO A 158 -14.34 25.87 -24.87
C PRO A 158 -14.27 27.38 -24.62
N ALA A 159 -13.36 27.83 -23.73
CA ALA A 159 -13.23 29.22 -23.36
C ALA A 159 -12.46 30.05 -24.40
N THR A 160 -11.52 29.45 -25.13
CA THR A 160 -10.62 30.17 -26.05
C THR A 160 -10.80 29.78 -27.52
N ARG A 161 -11.58 28.73 -27.82
CA ARG A 161 -11.79 28.17 -29.17
C ARG A 161 -10.49 27.97 -29.97
N THR A 162 -9.37 27.85 -29.27
CA THR A 162 -8.05 27.71 -29.85
C THR A 162 -7.53 26.31 -29.50
N PRO A 163 -6.87 25.61 -30.44
CA PRO A 163 -6.16 24.38 -30.12
C PRO A 163 -5.20 24.64 -28.96
N THR A 164 -5.28 23.88 -27.86
CA THR A 164 -4.26 23.99 -26.81
C THR A 164 -2.89 23.69 -27.42
N PRO A 165 -1.94 24.66 -27.43
CA PRO A 165 -0.61 24.40 -27.97
C PRO A 165 0.06 23.30 -27.13
N SER A 166 0.78 22.38 -27.78
CA SER A 166 1.49 21.32 -27.05
C SER A 166 2.40 21.94 -25.98
N PRO A 167 2.64 21.25 -24.84
CA PRO A 167 3.55 21.75 -23.82
C PRO A 167 4.88 22.13 -24.47
N ARG A 168 5.30 23.40 -24.35
CA ARG A 168 6.65 23.80 -24.77
C ARG A 168 7.64 23.03 -23.88
N PRO A 169 8.73 22.48 -24.43
CA PRO A 169 9.77 21.91 -23.60
C PRO A 169 10.25 22.97 -22.59
N PRO A 170 10.58 22.58 -21.35
CA PRO A 170 11.08 23.52 -20.35
C PRO A 170 12.33 24.20 -20.93
N ARG A 171 12.28 25.54 -21.01
CA ARG A 171 13.41 26.34 -21.45
C ARG A 171 14.57 26.06 -20.48
N SER A 172 15.62 25.39 -20.94
CA SER A 172 16.84 25.21 -20.17
C SER A 172 17.33 26.60 -19.76
N ARG A 173 17.33 26.87 -18.46
CA ARG A 173 17.89 28.09 -17.89
C ARG A 173 19.41 27.96 -18.01
N PRO A 174 20.11 28.83 -18.77
CA PRO A 174 21.57 28.83 -18.74
C PRO A 174 22.00 29.18 -17.31
N GLY A 175 22.86 28.34 -16.72
CA GLY A 175 23.40 28.59 -15.40
C GLY A 175 24.32 29.81 -15.39
N THR A 176 24.25 30.57 -14.31
CA THR A 176 25.30 31.48 -13.85
C THR A 176 25.53 31.22 -12.37
#